data_AF-A0A356QKW7-F1
#
_entry.id   AF-A0A356QKW7-F1
#
_cell.length_a   1.000
_cell.length_b   1.000
_cell.length_c   1.000
_cell.angle_alpha   90.00
_cell.angle_beta   90.00
_cell.angle_gamma   90.00
#
_symmetry.space_group_name_H-M   'P 1'
#
loop_
_entity.id
_entity.type
_entity.pdbx_description
1 polymer ?
#
loop_
_entity_poly.entity_id
_entity_poly.type
_entity_poly.pdbx_seq_one_letter_code
_entity_poly.pdbx_strand_id
1 'polypeptide(L)' 'MAQAQAVQRVLMLDNYDSFTFNIVQYLSELNAEVVTYRNDEITLEQMHALAPTHLVISPGPCTPNEA' A
#
# COMPACT_ATOMS: atom_id res chain seq x y z
N MET A 1 -29.21 -8.92 10.59
CA MET A 1 -27.85 -9.33 10.96
C MET A 1 -26.90 -8.53 10.09
N ALA A 2 -26.16 -7.58 10.65
CA ALA A 2 -25.18 -6.81 9.88
C ALA A 2 -24.05 -7.75 9.47
N GLN A 3 -23.79 -7.86 8.17
CA GLN A 3 -22.59 -8.52 7.69
C GLN A 3 -21.40 -7.67 8.15
N ALA A 4 -20.44 -8.27 8.85
CA ALA A 4 -19.18 -7.60 9.11
C ALA A 4 -18.53 -7.28 7.76
N GLN A 5 -18.40 -6.02 7.41
CA GLN A 5 -17.65 -5.63 6.23
C GLN A 5 -16.19 -6.04 6.46
N ALA A 6 -15.64 -6.86 5.57
CA ALA A 6 -14.23 -7.18 5.60
C ALA A 6 -13.44 -5.87 5.40
N VAL A 7 -12.57 -5.56 6.35
CA VAL A 7 -11.67 -4.40 6.23
C VAL A 7 -10.67 -4.71 5.13
N GLN A 8 -10.62 -3.88 4.10
CA GLN A 8 -9.67 -4.04 3.01
C GLN A 8 -8.30 -3.57 3.47
N ARG A 9 -7.40 -4.51 3.75
CA ARG A 9 -6.00 -4.19 4.06
C ARG A 9 -5.20 -3.98 2.79
N VAL A 10 -4.73 -2.77 2.57
CA VAL A 10 -3.93 -2.38 1.39
C VAL A 10 -2.48 -2.19 1.80
N LEU A 11 -1.57 -2.90 1.16
CA LEU A 11 -0.14 -2.60 1.24
C LEU A 11 0.21 -1.58 0.16
N MET A 12 0.71 -0.42 0.58
CA MET A 12 1.22 0.66 -0.28
C MET A 12 2.75 0.61 -0.30
N LEU A 13 3.34 0.32 -1.46
CA LEU A 13 4.78 0.41 -1.67
C LEU A 13 5.13 1.77 -2.28
N ASP A 14 5.93 2.55 -1.57
CA ASP A 14 6.31 3.91 -1.92
C ASP A 14 7.72 3.93 -2.55
N ASN A 15 7.78 4.12 -3.86
CA ASN A 15 9.02 4.29 -4.64
C ASN A 15 9.58 5.73 -4.57
N TYR A 16 9.57 6.33 -3.37
CA TYR A 16 10.01 7.72 -3.19
C TYR A 16 9.18 8.74 -3.96
N ASP A 17 7.86 8.55 -3.97
CA ASP A 17 6.92 9.45 -4.64
C ASP A 17 6.43 10.57 -3.73
N SER A 18 6.25 11.74 -4.35
CA SER A 18 5.68 12.92 -3.72
C SER A 18 4.16 12.86 -3.57
N PHE A 19 3.47 11.95 -4.29
CA PHE A 19 2.01 11.81 -4.26
C PHE A 19 1.50 10.59 -3.48
N THR A 20 2.38 9.81 -2.85
CA THR A 20 2.00 8.61 -2.07
C THR A 20 0.86 8.89 -1.08
N PHE A 21 0.94 9.98 -0.32
CA PHE A 21 -0.07 10.29 0.70
C PHE A 21 -1.41 10.77 0.13
N ASN A 22 -1.45 11.29 -1.10
CA ASN A 22 -2.71 11.55 -1.79
C ASN A 22 -3.48 10.25 -2.02
N ILE A 23 -2.79 9.19 -2.46
CA ILE A 23 -3.38 7.88 -2.71
C ILE A 23 -3.81 7.23 -1.38
N VAL A 24 -2.94 7.27 -0.36
CA VAL A 24 -3.26 6.75 0.99
C VAL A 24 -4.53 7.40 1.54
N GLN A 25 -4.67 8.72 1.41
CA GLN A 25 -5.86 9.44 1.84
C GLN A 25 -7.12 8.96 1.12
N TYR A 26 -7.09 8.87 -0.21
CA TYR A 26 -8.24 8.39 -0.99
C TYR A 26 -8.64 6.95 -0.65
N LEU A 27 -7.67 6.06 -0.42
CA LEU A 27 -7.95 4.68 0.00
C LEU A 27 -8.55 4.63 1.42
N SER A 28 -8.04 5.47 2.33
CA SER A 28 -8.56 5.57 3.69
C SER A 28 -10.00 6.09 3.72
N GLU A 29 -10.35 7.05 2.85
CA GLU A 29 -11.73 7.53 2.67
C GLU A 29 -12.69 6.46 2.15
N LEU A 30 -12.17 5.42 1.49
CA LEU A 30 -12.91 4.24 1.05
C LEU A 30 -12.96 3.12 2.12
N ASN A 31 -12.58 3.43 3.37
CA ASN A 31 -12.50 2.49 4.49
C ASN A 31 -11.46 1.37 4.33
N ALA A 32 -10.38 1.61 3.55
CA ALA A 32 -9.25 0.70 3.51
C ALA A 32 -8.30 0.95 4.70
N GLU A 33 -7.78 -0.13 5.29
CA GLU A 33 -6.64 -0.09 6.21
C GLU A 33 -5.36 -0.08 5.37
N VAL A 34 -4.73 1.08 5.22
CA VAL A 34 -3.52 1.22 4.40
C VAL A 34 -2.28 1.14 5.28
N VAL A 35 -1.35 0.24 4.92
CA VAL A 35 0.00 0.16 5.49
C VAL A 35 1.02 0.51 4.43
N THR A 36 1.88 1.48 4.72
CA THR A 36 2.85 2.02 3.74
C THR A 36 4.27 1.65 4.13
N TYR A 37 5.04 1.16 3.16
CA TYR A 37 6.48 0.90 3.28
C TYR A 37 7.20 1.45 2.05
N ARG A 38 8.48 1.85 2.18
CA ARG A 38 9.31 2.04 0.98
C ARG A 38 9.52 0.70 0.28
N ASN A 39 9.74 0.74 -1.04
CA ASN A 39 9.91 -0.47 -1.85
C ASN A 39 11.09 -1.36 -1.40
N ASP A 40 12.07 -0.79 -0.72
CA ASP A 40 13.28 -1.42 -0.21
C ASP A 40 13.30 -1.63 1.33
N GLU A 41 12.25 -1.19 2.05
CA GLU A 41 12.16 -1.26 3.51
C GLU A 41 11.29 -2.43 4.02
N ILE A 42 10.81 -3.31 3.13
CA ILE A 42 9.98 -4.47 3.49
C ILE A 42 10.42 -5.73 2.75
N THR A 43 10.44 -6.87 3.45
CA THR A 43 10.74 -8.18 2.86
C THR A 43 9.47 -8.93 2.43
N LEU A 44 9.62 -9.90 1.53
CA LEU A 44 8.51 -10.75 1.09
C LEU A 44 7.87 -11.51 2.26
N GLU A 45 8.66 -11.99 3.22
CA GLU A 45 8.15 -12.68 4.42
C GLU A 45 7.27 -11.75 5.27
N GLN A 46 7.67 -10.48 5.41
CA GLN A 46 6.88 -9.47 6.11
C GLN A 46 5.58 -9.18 5.36
N MET A 47 5.63 -9.07 4.03
CA MET A 47 4.43 -8.90 3.19
C MET A 47 3.45 -10.06 3.34
N HIS A 48 3.96 -11.30 3.37
CA HIS A 48 3.13 -12.48 3.62
C HIS A 48 2.51 -12.48 5.02
N ALA A 49 3.26 -12.10 6.05
CA ALA A 49 2.77 -12.01 7.42
C ALA A 49 1.72 -10.89 7.61
N LEU A 50 1.83 -9.78 6.86
CA LEU A 50 0.84 -8.71 6.85
C LEU A 50 -0.51 -9.16 6.28
N ALA A 51 -0.53 -10.20 5.44
CA ALA A 51 -1.70 -10.72 4.75
C ALA A 51 -2.55 -9.60 4.10
N PRO A 52 -1.96 -8.76 3.24
CA PRO A 52 -2.72 -7.71 2.55
C PRO A 52 -3.72 -8.33 1.58
N THR A 53 -4.87 -7.70 1.46
CA THR A 53 -5.91 -8.05 0.48
C THR A 53 -5.64 -7.42 -0.89
N HIS A 54 -4.89 -6.32 -0.91
CA HIS A 54 -4.57 -5.53 -2.10
C HIS A 54 -3.14 -4.98 -2.00
N LEU A 55 -2.52 -4.77 -3.15
CA LEU A 55 -1.20 -4.16 -3.29
C LEU A 55 -1.32 -2.93 -4.20
N VAL A 56 -0.73 -1.82 -3.78
CA VAL A 56 -0.56 -0.61 -4.57
C VAL A 56 0.92 -0.27 -4.59
N ILE A 57 1.45 0.02 -5.78
CA ILE A 57 2.82 0.49 -5.97
C ILE A 57 2.72 1.93 -6.45
N SER A 58 3.32 2.87 -5.73
CA SER A 58 3.30 4.27 -6.11
C SER A 58 4.03 4.49 -7.45
N PRO A 59 3.76 5.62 -8.12
CA PRO A 59 4.70 6.18 -9.08
C PRO A 59 6.10 6.36 -8.48
N GLY A 60 7.07 6.78 -9.27
CA GLY A 60 8.40 7.12 -8.79
C GLY A 60 9.09 8.07 -9.77
N PRO A 61 10.18 8.74 -9.34
CA PRO A 61 10.87 9.72 -10.18
C PRO A 61 11.63 9.11 -11.37
N CYS A 62 11.88 7.80 -11.37
CA CYS A 62 12.76 7.11 -12.32
C CYS A 62 12.08 5.92 -13.01
N THR A 63 12.77 5.29 -13.98
CA THR A 63 12.31 4.05 -14.62
C THR A 63 12.49 2.85 -13.69
N PRO A 64 11.79 1.72 -13.91
CA PRO A 64 11.93 0.52 -13.08
C PRO A 64 13.35 -0.07 -13.01
N ASN A 65 14.22 0.27 -13.97
CA ASN A 65 15.62 -0.18 -13.98
C ASN A 65 16.54 0.68 -13.09
N GLU A 66 16.05 1.82 -12.60
CA GLU A 66 16.80 2.86 -11.90
C GLU A 66 16.23 3.16 -10.51
N ALA A 67 15.20 2.40 -10.10
CA ALA A 67 14.41 2.57 -8.88
C ALA A 67 14.77 1.57 -7.80
#